data_AF-A0A2V9DDX7-F1
#
_entry.id   AF-A0A2V9DDX7-F1
#
_cell.length_a   1.000
_cell.length_b   1.000
_cell.length_c   1.000
_cell.angle_alpha   90.00
_cell.angle_beta   90.00
_cell.angle_gamma   90.00
#
_symmetry.space_group_name_H-M   'P 1'
#
loop_
_entity.id
_entity.type
_entity.pdbx_description
1 polymer ?
#
loop_
_entity_poly.entity_id
_entity_poly.type
_entity_poly.pdbx_seq_one_letter_code
_entity_poly.pdbx_strand_id
1 'polypeptide(L)'
;IAGAWFECRECGARCEGSQCPRHGKRSVKGMRYVGPVLRHTRHTAIRNMSDAGLEERRIMDISGHVTRSMFDRYNIGKEQDVEEARKAIEHYHKKVQRKRK
;
A
#
# COMPACT_ATOMS: atom_id res chain seq x y z
N ILE A 1 5.83 7.30 -12.26
CA ILE A 1 6.28 6.70 -10.98
C ILE A 1 7.04 7.80 -10.24
N ALA A 2 6.43 8.40 -9.21
CA ALA A 2 7.12 9.42 -8.43
C ALA A 2 8.30 8.76 -7.70
N GLY A 3 9.52 9.25 -7.92
CA GLY A 3 10.72 8.72 -7.27
C GLY A 3 10.64 8.84 -5.75
N ALA A 4 11.44 8.08 -5.00
CA ALA A 4 11.46 8.20 -3.54
C ALA A 4 12.25 9.43 -3.09
N TRP A 5 11.84 10.08 -2.00
CA TRP A 5 12.57 11.20 -1.38
C TRP A 5 12.54 11.12 0.14
N PHE A 6 13.43 11.89 0.78
CA PHE A 6 13.42 12.08 2.22
C PHE A 6 12.77 13.41 2.55
N GLU A 7 11.92 13.43 3.57
CA GLU A 7 11.31 14.63 4.12
C GLU A 7 11.85 14.90 5.53
N CYS A 8 12.15 16.17 5.81
CA CYS A 8 12.51 16.59 7.16
C CYS A 8 11.28 16.51 8.08
N ARG A 9 11.39 15.82 9.22
CA ARG A 9 10.27 15.68 10.18
C ARG A 9 9.86 17.01 10.84
N GLU A 10 10.75 17.99 10.90
CA GLU A 10 10.47 19.29 11.51
C GLU A 10 9.87 20.32 10.54
N CYS A 11 10.26 20.30 9.26
CA CYS A 11 9.84 21.34 8.31
C CYS A 11 9.15 20.82 7.04
N GLY A 12 9.02 19.50 6.87
CA GLY A 12 8.35 18.88 5.71
C GLY A 12 9.06 19.10 4.37
N ALA A 13 10.26 19.69 4.36
CA ALA A 13 11.00 19.97 3.13
C ALA A 13 11.59 18.69 2.55
N ARG A 14 11.61 18.59 1.21
CA ARG A 14 12.30 17.53 0.47
C ARG A 14 13.81 17.72 0.61
N CYS A 15 14.47 16.71 1.16
CA CYS A 15 15.92 16.71 1.42
C CYS A 15 16.65 15.91 0.34
N GLU A 16 17.82 16.40 -0.06
CA GLU A 16 18.81 15.64 -0.84
C GLU A 16 19.84 15.06 0.15
N GLY A 17 19.63 13.82 0.56
CA GLY A 17 20.52 13.12 1.51
C GLY A 17 20.29 13.52 2.98
N SER A 18 21.39 13.59 3.76
CA SER A 18 21.37 13.82 5.21
C SER A 18 21.26 15.29 5.62
N GLN A 19 21.13 16.21 4.66
CA GLN A 19 21.09 17.65 4.91
C GLN A 19 19.72 18.22 4.54
N CYS A 20 19.11 18.95 5.48
CA CYS A 20 17.89 19.70 5.22
C CYS A 20 18.27 21.07 4.63
N PRO A 21 17.73 21.49 3.47
CA PRO A 21 18.03 22.79 2.86
C PRO A 21 17.58 23.98 3.74
N ARG A 22 16.66 23.75 4.69
CA ARG A 22 16.13 24.78 5.60
C ARG A 22 16.89 24.90 6.93
N HIS A 23 17.56 23.85 7.41
CA HIS A 23 18.10 23.81 8.78
C HIS A 23 19.61 23.57 8.87
N GLY A 24 20.33 23.44 7.74
CA GLY A 24 21.78 23.27 7.74
C GLY A 24 22.26 22.01 8.48
N LYS A 25 23.57 21.87 8.70
CA LYS A 25 24.31 20.66 9.18
C LYS A 25 23.90 20.13 10.57
N ARG A 26 22.78 20.55 11.16
CA ARG A 26 22.24 19.86 12.33
C ARG A 26 21.63 18.54 11.85
N SER A 27 22.03 17.45 12.49
CA SER A 27 21.36 16.16 12.35
C SER A 27 19.93 16.31 12.86
N VAL A 28 19.03 16.76 12.00
CA VAL A 28 17.60 16.83 12.30
C VAL A 28 17.17 15.45 12.77
N LYS A 29 16.49 15.41 13.91
CA LYS A 29 16.17 14.18 14.64
C LYS A 29 15.20 13.32 13.81
N GLY A 30 15.75 12.53 12.89
CA GLY A 30 15.05 11.58 12.02
C GLY A 30 14.43 12.21 10.77
N MET A 31 15.00 11.91 9.60
CA MET A 31 14.32 12.09 8.31
C MET A 31 13.21 11.05 8.15
N ARG A 32 12.10 11.43 7.49
CA ARG A 32 11.03 10.52 7.07
C ARG A 32 11.26 10.12 5.62
N TYR A 33 11.38 8.84 5.34
CA TYR A 33 11.35 8.34 3.98
C TYR A 33 9.93 8.41 3.43
N VAL A 34 9.76 9.04 2.27
CA VAL A 34 8.50 9.12 1.53
C VAL A 34 8.72 8.55 0.14
N GLY A 35 8.14 7.39 -0.05
CA GLY A 35 8.30 6.59 -1.25
C GLY A 35 7.81 5.17 -1.00
N PRO A 36 7.77 4.34 -2.04
CA PRO A 36 7.48 2.93 -1.88
C PRO A 36 8.58 2.28 -1.01
N VAL A 37 8.26 1.99 0.24
CA VAL A 37 9.17 1.30 1.15
C VAL A 37 9.33 -0.14 0.65
N LEU A 38 10.47 -0.43 0.02
CA LEU A 38 10.88 -1.79 -0.33
C LEU A 38 11.32 -2.54 0.93
N ARG A 39 10.36 -2.91 1.78
CA ARG A 39 10.59 -3.87 2.86
C ARG A 39 10.52 -5.28 2.25
N HIS A 40 11.68 -5.86 1.97
CA HIS A 40 11.88 -7.13 1.28
C HIS A 40 10.93 -8.25 1.73
N THR A 41 9.75 -8.40 1.11
CA THR A 41 8.96 -9.64 1.21
C THR A 41 8.04 -9.81 0.00
N ARG A 42 7.86 -11.07 -0.41
CA ARG A 42 6.81 -11.47 -1.38
C ARG A 42 5.42 -11.01 -0.92
N HIS A 43 5.19 -10.91 0.39
CA HIS A 43 3.96 -10.42 1.00
C HIS A 43 3.63 -8.96 0.63
N THR A 44 4.58 -8.03 0.77
CA THR A 44 4.32 -6.62 0.40
C THR A 44 4.11 -6.45 -1.10
N ALA A 45 4.80 -7.23 -1.94
CA ALA A 45 4.62 -7.18 -3.39
C ALA A 45 3.23 -7.71 -3.81
N ILE A 46 2.83 -8.90 -3.34
CA ILE A 46 1.50 -9.47 -3.59
C ILE A 46 0.42 -8.51 -3.12
N ARG A 47 0.61 -7.94 -1.94
CA ARG A 47 -0.32 -6.98 -1.38
C ARG A 47 -0.48 -5.72 -2.23
N ASN A 48 0.61 -5.08 -2.62
CA ASN A 48 0.53 -3.85 -3.42
C ASN A 48 -0.11 -4.12 -4.79
N MET A 49 0.13 -5.30 -5.37
CA MET A 49 -0.50 -5.71 -6.62
C MET A 49 -2.00 -6.00 -6.46
N SER A 50 -2.39 -6.64 -5.34
CA SER A 50 -3.80 -6.90 -5.01
C SER A 50 -4.57 -5.62 -4.70
N ASP A 51 -3.99 -4.73 -3.89
CA ASP A 51 -4.56 -3.42 -3.54
C ASP A 51 -4.67 -2.52 -4.81
N ALA A 52 -3.82 -2.74 -5.83
CA ALA A 52 -3.91 -2.09 -7.14
C ALA A 52 -4.99 -2.70 -8.07
N GLY A 53 -5.69 -3.76 -7.63
CA GLY A 53 -6.77 -4.40 -8.38
C GLY A 53 -6.31 -5.30 -9.53
N LEU A 54 -5.06 -5.79 -9.52
CA LEU A 54 -4.60 -6.75 -10.51
C LEU A 54 -5.27 -8.12 -10.29
N GLU A 55 -5.52 -8.82 -11.40
CA GLU A 55 -6.08 -10.18 -11.37
C GLU A 55 -5.10 -11.16 -10.70
N GLU A 56 -5.60 -12.05 -9.85
CA GLU A 56 -4.82 -13.05 -9.11
C GLU A 56 -3.86 -13.83 -10.02
N ARG A 57 -4.31 -14.23 -11.23
CA ARG A 57 -3.49 -14.94 -12.22
C ARG A 57 -2.23 -14.15 -12.61
N ARG A 58 -2.35 -12.84 -12.83
CA ARG A 58 -1.20 -11.98 -13.15
C ARG A 58 -0.29 -11.80 -11.96
N ILE A 59 -0.85 -11.67 -10.76
CA ILE A 59 -0.06 -11.54 -9.54
C ILE A 59 0.75 -12.80 -9.31
N MET A 60 0.14 -13.98 -9.48
CA MET A 60 0.81 -15.27 -9.37
C MET A 60 1.94 -15.44 -10.39
N ASP A 61 1.73 -15.03 -11.64
CA ASP A 61 2.75 -15.05 -12.70
C ASP A 61 3.94 -14.15 -12.36
N ILE A 62 3.68 -12.90 -11.96
CA ILE A 62 4.72 -11.93 -11.55
C ILE A 62 5.50 -12.41 -10.32
N SER A 63 4.83 -13.06 -9.38
CA SER A 63 5.42 -13.47 -8.10
C SER A 63 6.00 -14.89 -8.11
N GLY A 64 5.80 -15.67 -9.18
CA GLY A 64 6.28 -17.04 -9.33
C GLY A 64 5.52 -18.07 -8.47
N HIS A 65 4.24 -17.82 -8.18
CA HIS A 65 3.41 -18.73 -7.39
C HIS A 65 2.73 -19.76 -8.30
N VAL A 66 3.04 -21.04 -8.10
CA VAL A 66 2.48 -22.12 -8.90
C VAL A 66 1.09 -22.52 -8.42
N THR A 67 0.87 -22.55 -7.10
CA THR A 67 -0.41 -22.96 -6.51
C THR A 67 -1.06 -21.81 -5.76
N ARG A 68 -2.40 -21.86 -5.69
CA ARG A 68 -3.19 -20.90 -4.90
C ARG A 68 -2.80 -20.90 -3.42
N SER A 69 -2.50 -22.08 -2.86
CA SER A 69 -2.05 -22.19 -1.47
C SER A 69 -0.75 -21.42 -1.19
N MET A 70 0.15 -21.30 -2.18
CA MET A 70 1.34 -20.48 -2.00
C MET A 70 0.98 -18.98 -1.96
N PHE A 71 0.02 -18.55 -2.78
CA PHE A 71 -0.46 -17.17 -2.84
C PHE A 71 -1.15 -16.77 -1.53
N ASP A 72 -2.02 -17.63 -1.02
CA ASP A 72 -2.78 -17.38 0.21
C ASP A 72 -1.86 -17.20 1.45
N ARG A 73 -0.71 -17.89 1.50
CA ARG A 73 0.29 -17.70 2.59
C ARG A 73 0.80 -16.27 2.73
N TYR A 74 0.84 -15.54 1.62
CA TYR A 74 1.36 -14.19 1.56
C TYR A 74 0.26 -13.13 1.42
N ASN A 75 -1.01 -13.54 1.37
CA ASN A 75 -2.17 -12.65 1.35
C ASN A 75 -2.90 -12.71 2.69
N ILE A 76 -2.26 -12.23 3.76
CA ILE A 76 -2.92 -12.11 5.07
C ILE A 76 -3.90 -10.92 4.99
N GLY A 77 -5.20 -11.22 5.11
CA GLY A 77 -6.28 -10.21 5.01
C GLY A 77 -6.17 -9.12 6.07
N LYS A 78 -6.58 -7.88 5.72
CA LYS A 78 -6.72 -6.79 6.70
C LYS A 78 -8.16 -6.71 7.22
N GLU A 79 -8.31 -6.19 8.43
CA GLU A 79 -9.60 -5.74 8.96
C GLU A 79 -10.25 -4.67 8.05
N GLN A 80 -9.45 -3.83 7.41
CA GLN A 80 -9.92 -2.83 6.45
C GLN A 80 -10.64 -3.46 5.25
N ASP A 81 -10.10 -4.56 4.73
CA ASP A 81 -10.67 -5.26 3.56
C ASP A 81 -12.05 -5.86 3.92
N VAL A 82 -12.23 -6.30 5.17
CA VAL A 82 -13.51 -6.81 5.70
C VAL A 82 -14.54 -5.68 5.82
N GLU A 83 -14.15 -4.52 6.31
CA GLU A 83 -15.05 -3.36 6.43
C GLU A 83 -15.45 -2.81 5.05
N GLU A 84 -14.54 -2.81 4.08
CA GLU A 84 -14.85 -2.45 2.69
C GLU A 84 -15.85 -3.43 2.07
N ALA A 85 -15.65 -4.73 2.26
CA ALA A 85 -16.61 -5.75 1.82
C ALA A 85 -17.99 -5.56 2.47
N ARG A 86 -18.03 -5.27 3.77
CA ARG A 86 -19.27 -4.98 4.50
C ARG A 86 -20.01 -3.78 3.90
N LYS A 87 -19.30 -2.68 3.65
CA LYS A 87 -19.87 -1.47 3.01
C LYS A 87 -20.39 -1.74 1.60
N ALA A 88 -19.66 -2.53 0.80
CA ALA A 88 -20.08 -2.90 -0.54
C ALA A 88 -21.40 -3.70 -0.53
N ILE A 89 -21.53 -4.66 0.38
CA ILE A 89 -22.74 -5.46 0.59
C ILE A 89 -23.92 -4.57 1.03
N GLU A 90 -23.72 -3.70 2.03
CA GLU A 90 -24.76 -2.76 2.47
C GLU A 90 -25.25 -1.87 1.32
N HIS A 91 -24.32 -1.35 0.51
CA HIS A 91 -24.67 -0.49 -0.62
C HIS A 91 -25.45 -1.25 -1.70
N TYR A 92 -25.10 -2.51 -1.97
CA TYR A 92 -25.87 -3.38 -2.86
C TYR A 92 -27.31 -3.58 -2.34
N HIS A 93 -27.48 -3.93 -1.06
CA HIS A 93 -28.81 -4.10 -0.46
C HIS A 93 -29.65 -2.82 -0.51
N LYS A 94 -29.07 -1.64 -0.22
CA LYS A 94 -29.77 -0.35 -0.34
C LYS A 94 -30.20 -0.06 -1.78
N LYS A 95 -29.35 -0.37 -2.77
CA LYS A 95 -29.71 -0.25 -4.20
C LYS A 95 -30.88 -1.16 -4.57
N VAL A 96 -30.86 -2.42 -4.14
CA VAL A 96 -31.94 -3.38 -4.39
C VAL A 96 -33.26 -2.92 -3.76
N GLN A 97 -33.21 -2.43 -2.51
CA GLN A 97 -34.39 -1.90 -1.81
C GLN A 97 -34.96 -0.65 -2.50
N ARG A 98 -34.10 0.28 -2.96
CA ARG A 98 -34.54 1.46 -3.73
C ARG A 98 -35.16 1.10 -5.08
N LYS A 99 -34.71 0.03 -5.73
CA LYS A 99 -35.26 -0.42 -7.02
C LYS A 99 -36.60 -1.14 -6.90
N ARG A 100 -36.91 -1.64 -5.69
CA ARG A 100 -38.17 -2.33 -5.35
C ARG A 100 -39.28 -1.38 -4.92
N LYS A 101 -38.96 -0.10 -4.70
CA LYS A 101 -39.89 0.94 -4.32
C LYS A 101 -40.16 1.84 -5.53
#